data_AF-A0A108GG09-F1
#
_entry.id   AF-A0A108GG09-F1
#
_cell.length_a   1.000
_cell.length_b   1.000
_cell.length_c   1.000
_cell.angle_alpha   90.00
_cell.angle_beta   90.00
_cell.angle_gamma   90.00
#
_symmetry.space_group_name_H-M   'P 1'
#
loop_
_entity.id
_entity.type
_entity.pdbx_description
1 polymer ?
#
loop_
_entity_poly.entity_id
_entity_poly.type
_entity_poly.pdbx_seq_one_letter_code
_entity_poly.pdbx_strand_id
1 'polypeptide(L)' 'MKTKISIVREHMAAGRWQEAIRVAARFPQLGAERAAILDAHGAYTNPRFFAQLGRDVETLKRAGQRALVLKYGD' A
#
# COMPACT_ATOMS: atom_id res chain seq x y z
N MET A 1 8.49 4.09 -21.89
CA MET A 1 8.20 2.76 -21.33
C MET A 1 7.54 2.93 -19.96
N LYS A 2 6.35 2.36 -19.71
CA LYS A 2 5.71 2.43 -18.39
C LYS A 2 6.44 1.47 -17.43
N THR A 3 7.03 1.99 -16.36
CA THR A 3 7.62 1.16 -15.31
C THR A 3 6.56 0.81 -14.26
N LYS A 4 6.78 -0.26 -13.48
CA LYS A 4 5.88 -0.58 -12.37
C LYS A 4 5.81 0.55 -11.33
N ILE A 5 6.91 1.29 -11.13
CA ILE A 5 6.94 2.47 -10.25
C ILE A 5 6.08 3.60 -10.83
N SER A 6 6.18 3.86 -12.14
CA SER A 6 5.32 4.85 -12.82
C SER A 6 3.84 4.50 -12.71
N ILE A 7 3.48 3.21 -12.73
CA ILE A 7 2.09 2.74 -12.52
C ILE A 7 1.64 3.01 -11.07
N VAL A 8 2.49 2.76 -10.08
CA VAL A 8 2.19 3.10 -8.67
C VAL A 8 1.93 4.60 -8.53
N ARG A 9 2.80 5.44 -9.09
CA ARG A 9 2.64 6.92 -9.06
C ARG A 9 1.36 7.38 -9.75
N GLU A 10 1.00 6.81 -10.89
CA GLU A 10 -0.26 7.09 -11.59
C GLU A 10 -1.48 6.75 -10.73
N HIS A 11 -1.47 5.59 -10.07
CA HIS A 11 -2.54 5.21 -9.14
C HIS A 11 -2.61 6.12 -7.92
N MET A 12 -1.46 6.51 -7.36
CA MET A 12 -1.40 7.47 -6.24
C MET A 12 -2.00 8.82 -6.63
N ALA A 13 -1.60 9.37 -7.79
CA ALA A 13 -2.11 10.65 -8.29
C ALA A 13 -3.62 10.61 -8.60
N ALA A 14 -4.13 9.45 -9.04
CA ALA A 14 -5.55 9.24 -9.28
C ALA A 14 -6.37 8.88 -8.03
N GLY A 15 -5.76 8.90 -6.83
CA GLY A 15 -6.42 8.51 -5.57
C GLY A 15 -6.78 7.02 -5.46
N ARG A 16 -6.27 6.18 -6.37
CA ARG A 16 -6.53 4.73 -6.44
C ARG A 16 -5.58 3.96 -5.51
N TRP A 17 -5.67 4.24 -4.22
CA TRP A 17 -4.73 3.75 -3.20
C TRP A 17 -4.65 2.22 -3.11
N GLN A 18 -5.77 1.52 -3.23
CA GLN A 18 -5.77 0.05 -3.23
C GLN A 18 -4.92 -0.53 -4.38
N GLU A 19 -5.06 0.04 -5.58
CA GLU A 19 -4.31 -0.42 -6.75
C GLU A 19 -2.82 -0.05 -6.63
N ALA A 20 -2.51 1.16 -6.13
CA ALA A 20 -1.14 1.56 -5.83
C ALA A 20 -0.46 0.58 -4.86
N ILE A 21 -1.14 0.23 -3.77
CA ILE A 21 -0.65 -0.72 -2.75
C ILE A 21 -0.50 -2.12 -3.35
N ARG A 22 -1.48 -2.58 -4.13
CA ARG A 22 -1.43 -3.90 -4.79
C ARG A 22 -0.23 -4.04 -5.71
N VAL A 23 0.11 -3.00 -6.47
CA VAL A 23 1.27 -3.01 -7.36
C VAL A 23 2.57 -2.97 -6.54
N ALA A 24 2.66 -2.07 -5.55
CA ALA A 24 3.83 -1.93 -4.70
C ALA A 24 4.14 -3.19 -3.88
N ALA A 25 3.12 -3.88 -3.35
CA ALA A 25 3.26 -5.11 -2.58
C ALA A 25 3.99 -6.25 -3.34
N ARG A 26 4.10 -6.14 -4.67
CA ARG A 26 4.80 -7.11 -5.54
C ARG A 26 6.27 -6.77 -5.76
N PHE A 27 6.76 -5.65 -5.24
CA PHE A 27 8.15 -5.25 -5.44
C PHE A 27 9.08 -6.06 -4.53
N PRO A 28 10.24 -6.53 -5.03
CA PRO A 28 11.16 -7.32 -4.24
C PRO A 28 11.86 -6.49 -3.14
N GLN A 29 11.99 -5.18 -3.34
CA GLN A 29 12.73 -4.28 -2.45
C GLN A 29 11.83 -3.15 -1.94
N LEU A 30 11.12 -3.43 -0.85
CA LEU A 30 10.30 -2.43 -0.15
C LEU A 30 11.05 -1.75 1.00
N GLY A 31 12.05 -2.41 1.59
CA GLY A 31 12.84 -1.87 2.70
C GLY A 31 12.02 -1.67 3.97
N ALA A 32 12.27 -0.57 4.69
CA ALA A 32 11.60 -0.24 5.96
C ALA A 32 10.07 -0.16 5.84
N GLU A 33 9.57 0.28 4.69
CA GLU A 33 8.14 0.49 4.43
C GLU A 33 7.38 -0.80 4.12
N ARG A 34 8.07 -1.95 4.05
CA ARG A 34 7.49 -3.25 3.65
C ARG A 34 6.31 -3.65 4.51
N ALA A 35 6.45 -3.56 5.83
CA ALA A 35 5.41 -4.01 6.75
C ALA A 35 4.11 -3.21 6.54
N ALA A 36 4.21 -1.88 6.47
CA ALA A 36 3.06 -1.00 6.26
C ALA A 36 2.35 -1.26 4.92
N ILE A 37 3.12 -1.48 3.83
CA ILE A 37 2.55 -1.76 2.51
C ILE A 37 1.83 -3.11 2.49
N LEU A 38 2.41 -4.15 3.10
CA LEU A 38 1.79 -5.48 3.14
C LEU A 38 0.59 -5.55 4.07
N ASP A 39 0.67 -4.93 5.24
CA ASP A 39 -0.45 -4.83 6.17
C ASP A 39 -1.62 -4.05 5.53
N ALA A 40 -1.33 -2.96 4.83
CA ALA A 40 -2.36 -2.22 4.10
C ALA A 40 -2.97 -3.06 2.97
N HIS A 41 -2.17 -3.80 2.21
CA HIS A 41 -2.66 -4.72 1.19
C HIS A 41 -3.60 -5.78 1.79
N GLY A 42 -3.21 -6.35 2.93
CA GLY A 42 -4.04 -7.23 3.74
C GLY A 42 -5.33 -6.56 4.21
N ALA A 43 -5.27 -5.32 4.68
CA ALA A 43 -6.42 -4.55 5.13
C ALA A 43 -7.43 -4.25 4.01
N TYR A 44 -6.98 -4.09 2.75
CA TYR A 44 -7.87 -3.98 1.59
C TYR A 44 -8.48 -5.32 1.17
N THR A 45 -7.71 -6.42 1.26
CA THR A 45 -8.11 -7.72 0.71
C THR A 45 -8.85 -8.61 1.70
N ASN A 46 -8.55 -8.49 2.99
CA ASN A 46 -9.16 -9.26 4.06
C ASN A 46 -9.33 -8.41 5.34
N PRO A 47 -10.17 -7.36 5.30
CA PRO A 47 -10.35 -6.45 6.44
C PRO A 47 -10.85 -7.16 7.71
N ARG A 48 -11.68 -8.20 7.55
CA ARG A 48 -12.25 -8.95 8.68
C ARG A 48 -11.18 -9.63 9.52
N PHE A 49 -10.14 -10.21 8.89
CA PHE A 49 -9.04 -10.83 9.61
C PHE A 49 -8.31 -9.83 10.51
N PHE A 50 -8.00 -8.65 10.00
CA PHE A 50 -7.33 -7.60 10.79
C PHE A 50 -8.24 -7.07 11.90
N ALA A 51 -9.53 -6.88 11.64
CA ALA A 51 -10.50 -6.49 12.67
C ALA A 51 -10.62 -7.54 13.78
N GLN A 52 -10.61 -8.84 13.44
CA GLN A 52 -10.63 -9.94 14.42
C GLN A 52 -9.35 -9.99 15.27
N LEU A 53 -8.22 -9.56 14.73
CA LEU A 53 -6.96 -9.39 15.47
C LEU A 53 -6.94 -8.11 16.33
N GLY A 54 -8.05 -7.35 16.40
CA GLY A 54 -8.11 -6.08 17.12
C GLY A 54 -7.34 -4.94 16.44
N ARG A 55 -6.98 -5.09 15.16
CA ARG A 55 -6.31 -4.04 14.39
C ARG A 55 -7.31 -3.16 13.67
N ASP A 56 -7.08 -1.85 13.72
CA ASP A 56 -7.88 -0.88 12.98
C ASP A 56 -7.53 -0.88 11.49
N VAL A 57 -8.44 -1.40 10.67
CA VAL A 57 -8.27 -1.59 9.22
C VAL A 57 -7.98 -0.27 8.52
N GLU A 58 -8.66 0.80 8.89
CA GLU A 58 -8.49 2.12 8.26
C GLU A 58 -7.12 2.72 8.58
N THR A 59 -6.63 2.54 9.79
CA THR A 59 -5.27 2.93 10.20
C THR A 59 -4.22 2.18 9.39
N LEU A 60 -4.39 0.87 9.18
CA LEU A 60 -3.47 0.08 8.34
C LEU A 60 -3.45 0.59 6.89
N LYS A 61 -4.62 0.87 6.31
CA LYS A 61 -4.71 1.45 4.97
C LYS A 61 -3.99 2.79 4.88
N ARG A 62 -4.23 3.70 5.83
CA ARG A 62 -3.55 5.02 5.89
C ARG A 62 -2.05 4.90 6.06
N ALA A 63 -1.59 3.95 6.89
CA ALA A 63 -0.16 3.67 7.07
C ALA A 63 0.48 3.24 5.74
N GLY A 64 -0.17 2.35 4.97
CA GLY A 64 0.32 1.96 3.65
C GLY A 64 0.31 3.10 2.62
N GLN A 65 -0.69 3.98 2.66
CA GLN A 65 -0.71 5.19 1.81
C GLN A 65 0.46 6.11 2.13
N ARG A 66 0.72 6.38 3.42
CA ARG A 66 1.86 7.20 3.85
C ARG A 66 3.19 6.58 3.43
N ALA A 67 3.32 5.26 3.58
CA ALA A 67 4.51 4.52 3.18
C ALA A 67 4.79 4.61 1.68
N LEU A 68 3.74 4.51 0.84
CA LEU A 68 3.84 4.76 -0.59
C LEU A 68 4.30 6.18 -0.92
N VAL A 69 3.74 7.19 -0.25
CA VAL A 69 4.13 8.59 -0.47
C VAL A 69 5.60 8.81 -0.08
N LEU A 70 6.03 8.30 1.08
CA LEU A 70 7.43 8.39 1.52
C LEU A 70 8.40 7.72 0.54
N LYS A 71 7.98 6.60 -0.06
CA LYS A 71 8.85 5.81 -0.94
C LYS A 71 8.83 6.26 -2.41
N TYR A 72 7.69 6.75 -2.89
CA TYR A 72 7.45 6.96 -4.32
C TYR A 72 6.82 8.32 -4.68
N GLY A 73 6.56 9.20 -3.71
CA GLY A 73 5.88 10.49 -3.90
C GLY A 73 6.71 11.59 -4.58
N ASP A 74 7.74 11.21 -5.32
CA ASP A 74 8.65 12.09 -6.09
C ASP A 74 8.22 12.16 -7.56
#